data_AF-A0AA35SNE6-F1
#
_entry.id   AF-A0AA35SNE6-F1
#
_cell.length_a   1.000
_cell.length_b   1.000
_cell.length_c   1.000
_cell.angle_alpha   90.00
_cell.angle_beta   90.00
_cell.angle_gamma   90.00
#
_symmetry.space_group_name_H-M   'P 1'
#
loop_
_entity.id
_entity.type
_entity.pdbx_description
1 polymer ?
#
loop_
_entity_poly.entity_id
_entity_poly.type
_entity_poly.pdbx_seq_one_letter_code
_entity_poly.pdbx_strand_id
1 'polypeptide(L)'
;MTTTTTLPHLRTKHSNESALVEAALRELPTRTESEVRAHSAWYTEYSSLLEAKRLAIQQWKKNKQLARSQQLKAGSVREGDSESRRKEATGEREKREQERQTNKEKLQAWKVQQEQKRQEAENARLKEEETKAKKHEKETIRQAEVREEVRGYQERRERERQAVAEQERLRRLAGERELQLQAKREIEQFRERDMREVAERKERDRQKEAAKMEQKMRLDKLKEQVVVRVARDPERVLRPTSGWQERRKAMEREKEEGGGGGGGVGVGARELPRRAYLPGDKD
;
A
#
# COMPACT_ATOMS: atom_id res chain seq x y z
N MET A 1 59.79 54.12 -6.25
CA MET A 1 59.27 54.11 -7.63
C MET A 1 59.41 52.70 -8.16
N THR A 2 58.35 51.90 -8.12
CA THR A 2 58.38 50.54 -8.64
C THR A 2 58.28 50.60 -10.16
N THR A 3 59.36 50.25 -10.85
CA THR A 3 59.33 50.06 -12.30
C THR A 3 58.47 48.84 -12.58
N THR A 4 57.32 49.03 -13.23
CA THR A 4 56.48 47.92 -13.69
C THR A 4 57.22 47.17 -14.79
N THR A 5 57.90 46.08 -14.45
CA THR A 5 58.52 45.23 -15.48
C THR A 5 57.44 44.52 -16.28
N THR A 6 57.52 44.63 -17.61
CA THR A 6 56.62 43.94 -18.53
C THR A 6 57.36 42.83 -19.27
N LEU A 7 56.64 41.75 -19.59
CA LEU A 7 57.17 40.59 -20.33
C LEU A 7 57.92 40.94 -21.64
N PRO A 8 57.46 41.89 -22.47
CA PRO A 8 58.22 42.31 -23.66
C PRO A 8 59.60 42.92 -23.34
N HIS A 9 59.74 43.60 -22.21
CA HIS A 9 61.02 44.19 -21.78
C HIS A 9 61.99 43.15 -21.19
N LEU A 10 61.47 42.07 -20.60
CA LEU A 10 62.30 40.92 -20.20
C LEU A 10 62.79 40.13 -21.42
N ARG A 11 61.98 40.06 -22.48
CA ARG A 11 62.33 39.35 -23.71
C ARG A 11 63.45 40.01 -24.52
N THR A 12 63.57 41.33 -24.50
CA THR A 12 64.72 42.00 -25.13
C THR A 12 66.03 41.72 -24.39
N LYS A 13 65.97 41.29 -23.13
CA LYS A 13 67.14 40.97 -22.29
C LYS A 13 67.51 39.49 -22.35
N HIS A 14 66.52 38.60 -22.49
CA HIS A 14 66.73 37.15 -22.53
C HIS A 14 66.36 36.59 -23.90
N SER A 15 67.37 36.14 -24.65
CA SER A 15 67.17 35.51 -25.96
C SER A 15 66.63 34.07 -25.87
N ASN A 16 66.88 33.38 -24.76
CA ASN A 16 66.48 31.99 -24.56
C ASN A 16 65.12 31.94 -23.85
N GLU A 17 64.20 31.12 -24.36
CA GLU A 17 62.83 31.01 -23.82
C GLU A 17 62.81 30.48 -22.39
N SER A 18 63.66 29.50 -22.05
CA SER A 18 63.80 29.00 -20.69
C SER A 18 64.29 30.08 -19.71
N ALA A 19 65.31 30.84 -20.09
CA ALA A 19 65.82 31.95 -19.28
C ALA A 19 64.79 33.09 -19.12
N LEU A 20 63.98 33.34 -20.16
CA LEU A 20 62.88 34.30 -20.10
C LEU A 20 61.79 33.85 -19.12
N VAL A 21 61.43 32.57 -19.14
CA VAL A 21 60.44 31.99 -18.22
C VAL A 21 60.93 32.08 -16.77
N GLU A 22 62.18 31.71 -16.50
CA GLU A 22 62.76 31.81 -15.15
C GLU A 22 62.79 33.26 -14.64
N ALA A 23 63.24 34.20 -15.48
CA ALA A 23 63.27 35.63 -15.13
C ALA A 23 61.85 36.19 -14.93
N ALA A 24 60.89 35.79 -15.76
CA ALA A 24 59.51 36.23 -15.65
C ALA A 24 58.82 35.70 -14.39
N LEU A 25 59.07 34.44 -13.98
CA LEU A 25 58.53 33.90 -12.73
C LEU A 25 59.11 34.61 -11.50
N ARG A 26 60.38 35.04 -11.58
CA ARG A 26 61.03 35.80 -10.51
C ARG A 26 60.48 37.21 -10.35
N GLU A 27 60.22 37.90 -11.47
CA GLU A 27 59.75 39.29 -11.46
C GLU A 27 58.22 39.43 -11.44
N LEU A 28 57.49 38.40 -11.86
CA LEU A 28 56.02 38.36 -11.91
C LEU A 28 55.48 37.15 -11.13
N PRO A 29 55.49 37.19 -9.78
CA PRO A 29 55.05 36.06 -8.95
C PRO A 29 53.58 35.69 -9.11
N THR A 30 52.77 36.56 -9.72
CA THR A 30 51.33 36.37 -9.96
C THR A 30 51.03 35.61 -11.24
N ARG A 31 52.04 35.27 -12.04
CA ARG A 31 51.88 34.63 -13.35
C ARG A 31 52.45 33.22 -13.34
N THR A 32 51.69 32.31 -13.94
CA THR A 32 52.10 30.92 -14.09
C THR A 32 53.05 30.74 -15.26
N GLU A 33 53.89 29.71 -15.21
CA GLU A 33 54.83 29.39 -16.29
C GLU A 33 54.12 29.19 -17.65
N SER A 34 52.94 28.54 -17.62
CA SER A 34 52.09 28.35 -18.79
C SER A 34 51.64 29.67 -19.40
N GLU A 35 51.26 30.66 -18.57
CA GLU A 35 50.86 31.98 -19.06
C GLU A 35 52.03 32.72 -19.72
N VAL A 36 53.24 32.62 -19.16
CA VAL A 36 54.45 33.25 -19.71
C VAL A 36 54.82 32.65 -21.06
N ARG A 37 54.80 31.31 -21.19
CA ARG A 37 55.07 30.63 -22.46
C ARG A 37 53.99 30.92 -23.51
N ALA A 38 52.72 30.94 -23.12
CA ALA A 38 51.63 31.32 -24.01
C ALA A 38 51.78 32.76 -24.52
N HIS A 39 52.16 33.70 -23.65
CA HIS A 39 52.43 35.09 -24.03
C HIS A 39 53.66 35.21 -24.94
N SER A 40 54.70 34.43 -24.68
CA SER A 40 55.90 34.32 -25.55
C SER A 40 55.52 33.92 -26.97
N ALA A 41 54.75 32.83 -27.11
CA ALA A 41 54.28 32.34 -28.40
C ALA A 41 53.37 33.37 -29.12
N TRP A 42 52.41 33.94 -28.40
CA TRP A 42 51.52 34.99 -28.93
C TRP A 42 52.32 36.20 -29.44
N TYR A 43 53.32 36.67 -28.68
CA TYR A 43 54.11 37.83 -29.08
C TYR A 43 54.92 37.55 -30.36
N THR A 44 55.48 36.35 -30.51
CA THR A 44 56.17 35.96 -31.74
C THR A 44 55.25 35.94 -32.96
N GLU A 45 54.05 35.38 -32.80
CA GLU A 45 53.05 35.35 -33.86
C GLU A 45 52.61 36.77 -34.23
N TYR A 46 52.30 37.60 -33.22
CA TYR A 46 51.93 39.00 -33.41
C TYR A 46 53.01 39.81 -34.16
N SER A 47 54.28 39.67 -33.79
CA SER A 47 55.39 40.32 -34.49
C SER A 47 55.50 39.87 -35.95
N SER A 48 55.35 38.56 -36.22
CA SER A 48 55.39 38.04 -37.59
C SER A 48 54.25 38.59 -38.45
N LEU A 49 53.04 38.69 -37.90
CA LEU A 49 51.86 39.23 -38.58
C LEU A 49 51.99 40.72 -38.85
N LEU A 50 52.58 41.48 -37.93
CA LEU A 50 52.87 42.91 -38.13
C LEU A 50 53.83 43.14 -39.31
N GLU A 51 54.90 42.35 -39.41
CA GLU A 51 55.84 42.45 -40.53
C GLU A 51 55.18 42.02 -41.85
N ALA A 52 54.37 40.95 -41.86
CA ALA A 52 53.61 40.55 -43.04
C ALA A 52 52.65 41.65 -43.53
N LYS A 53 51.92 42.31 -42.61
CA LYS A 53 51.05 43.46 -42.93
C LYS A 53 51.85 44.61 -43.54
N ARG A 54 53.03 44.94 -42.98
CA ARG A 54 53.91 46.00 -43.48
C ARG A 54 54.36 45.71 -44.91
N LEU A 55 54.78 44.47 -45.19
CA LEU A 55 55.19 44.04 -46.53
C LEU A 55 54.03 44.09 -47.54
N ALA A 56 52.84 43.63 -47.16
CA ALA A 56 51.65 43.67 -48.02
C ALA A 56 51.28 45.11 -48.42
N ILE A 57 51.34 46.07 -47.48
CA ILE A 57 51.08 47.48 -47.76
C ILE A 57 52.13 48.05 -48.73
N GLN A 58 53.41 47.70 -48.56
CA GLN A 58 54.47 48.14 -49.47
C GLN A 58 54.28 47.58 -50.88
N GLN A 59 53.94 46.29 -51.00
CA GLN A 59 53.65 45.66 -52.29
C GLN A 59 52.43 46.30 -52.98
N TRP A 60 51.35 46.54 -52.25
CA TRP A 60 50.17 47.24 -52.78
C TRP A 60 50.52 48.64 -53.32
N LYS A 61 51.30 49.43 -52.58
CA LYS A 61 51.76 50.76 -53.03
C LYS A 61 52.57 50.68 -54.33
N LYS A 62 53.49 49.70 -54.43
CA LYS A 62 54.28 49.47 -55.65
C LYS A 62 53.40 49.09 -56.84
N ASN A 63 52.48 48.15 -56.66
CA ASN A 63 51.57 47.69 -57.72
C ASN A 63 50.63 48.80 -58.19
N LYS A 64 50.12 49.62 -57.25
CA LYS A 64 49.26 50.77 -57.57
C LYS A 64 50.00 51.83 -58.42
N GLN A 65 51.26 52.10 -58.12
CA GLN A 65 52.09 53.00 -58.91
C GLN A 65 52.34 52.45 -60.32
N LEU A 66 52.67 51.16 -60.43
CA LEU A 66 52.87 50.48 -61.72
C LEU A 66 51.61 50.56 -62.60
N ALA A 67 50.44 50.28 -62.04
CA ALA A 67 49.16 50.36 -62.74
C ALA A 67 48.87 51.78 -63.25
N ARG A 68 49.16 52.82 -62.44
CA ARG A 68 49.00 54.23 -62.84
C ARG A 68 49.90 54.60 -64.01
N SER A 69 51.17 54.16 -64.00
CA SER A 69 52.10 54.39 -65.12
C SER A 69 51.69 53.68 -66.40
N GLN A 70 51.11 52.48 -66.30
CA GLN A 70 50.59 51.75 -67.46
C GLN A 70 49.35 52.43 -68.07
N GLN A 71 48.44 52.95 -67.25
CA GLN A 71 47.27 53.71 -67.72
C GLN A 71 47.66 55.00 -68.45
N LEU A 72 48.67 55.73 -67.96
CA LEU A 72 49.18 56.94 -68.62
C LEU A 72 49.78 56.64 -70.01
N LYS A 73 50.42 55.49 -70.18
CA LYS A 73 50.95 55.05 -71.48
C LYS A 73 49.84 54.62 -72.46
N ALA A 74 48.77 54.02 -71.96
CA ALA A 74 47.64 53.58 -72.80
C ALA A 74 46.72 54.73 -73.25
N GLY A 75 46.65 55.83 -72.51
CA GLY A 75 45.80 56.98 -72.83
C GLY A 75 46.24 57.81 -74.03
N SER A 76 47.51 57.74 -74.45
CA SER A 76 48.08 58.60 -75.50
C SER A 76 47.85 58.11 -76.94
N VAL A 77 47.24 56.93 -77.16
CA VAL A 77 47.25 56.23 -78.46
C VAL A 77 45.88 56.21 -79.16
N ARG A 78 44.83 56.85 -78.62
CA ARG A 78 43.43 56.53 -79.00
C ARG A 78 42.57 57.68 -79.54
N GLU A 79 43.16 58.67 -80.18
CA GLU A 79 42.43 59.72 -80.93
C GLU A 79 42.66 59.56 -82.43
N GLY A 80 41.68 59.03 -83.17
CA GLY A 80 41.77 59.02 -84.63
C GLY A 80 40.92 57.96 -85.33
N ASP A 81 39.60 57.92 -85.10
CA ASP A 81 38.62 57.42 -86.08
C ASP A 81 37.18 57.72 -85.58
N SER A 82 36.41 58.60 -86.23
CA SER A 82 35.17 59.16 -85.63
C SER A 82 33.87 58.89 -86.39
N GLU A 83 33.90 58.49 -87.67
CA GLU A 83 32.67 58.33 -88.46
C GLU A 83 32.20 56.87 -88.62
N SER A 84 33.12 55.91 -88.79
CA SER A 84 32.78 54.47 -88.75
C SER A 84 32.23 54.07 -87.36
N ARG A 85 32.84 54.64 -86.30
CA ARG A 85 32.38 54.48 -84.91
C ARG A 85 30.96 54.98 -84.65
N ARG A 86 30.46 55.99 -85.36
CA ARG A 86 29.13 56.56 -85.09
C ARG A 86 28.01 55.64 -85.59
N LYS A 87 28.18 55.02 -86.76
CA LYS A 87 27.19 54.08 -87.33
C LYS A 87 27.21 52.73 -86.59
N GLU A 88 28.39 52.25 -86.20
CA GLU A 88 28.54 51.10 -85.32
C GLU A 88 27.90 51.38 -83.94
N ALA A 89 28.09 52.58 -83.38
CA ALA A 89 27.50 52.97 -82.10
C ALA A 89 25.96 53.02 -82.13
N THR A 90 25.32 53.40 -83.23
CA THR A 90 23.84 53.39 -83.33
C THR A 90 23.28 51.97 -83.42
N GLY A 91 23.90 51.09 -84.21
CA GLY A 91 23.49 49.68 -84.29
C GLY A 91 23.77 48.90 -83.00
N GLU A 92 24.88 49.20 -82.31
CA GLU A 92 25.13 48.67 -80.96
C GLU A 92 24.11 49.19 -79.95
N ARG A 93 23.64 50.44 -80.08
CA ARG A 93 22.65 51.02 -79.17
C ARG A 93 21.30 50.32 -79.27
N GLU A 94 20.83 50.02 -80.49
CA GLU A 94 19.59 49.25 -80.71
C GLU A 94 19.69 47.81 -80.21
N LYS A 95 20.79 47.11 -80.49
CA LYS A 95 21.03 45.76 -79.93
C LYS A 95 21.01 45.78 -78.41
N ARG A 96 21.65 46.78 -77.80
CA ARG A 96 21.65 46.97 -76.35
C ARG A 96 20.27 47.33 -75.80
N GLU A 97 19.40 47.99 -76.57
CA GLU A 97 18.00 48.26 -76.23
C GLU A 97 17.17 46.96 -76.22
N GLN A 98 17.32 46.13 -77.25
CA GLN A 98 16.66 44.83 -77.35
C GLN A 98 17.14 43.85 -76.26
N GLU A 99 18.43 43.84 -75.95
CA GLU A 99 18.97 43.09 -74.81
C GLU A 99 18.40 43.57 -73.47
N ARG A 100 18.25 44.90 -73.29
CA ARG A 100 17.58 45.44 -72.09
C ARG A 100 16.14 44.98 -72.00
N GLN A 101 15.41 44.97 -73.12
CA GLN A 101 14.01 44.57 -73.14
C GLN A 101 13.82 43.07 -72.87
N THR A 102 14.59 42.23 -73.55
CA THR A 102 14.57 40.76 -73.31
C THR A 102 15.03 40.41 -71.89
N ASN A 103 16.00 41.12 -71.33
CA ASN A 103 16.39 40.93 -69.93
C ASN A 103 15.29 41.38 -68.95
N LYS A 104 14.56 42.47 -69.24
CA LYS A 104 13.39 42.86 -68.44
C LYS A 104 12.31 41.79 -68.46
N GLU A 105 11.99 41.24 -69.63
CA GLU A 105 10.99 40.17 -69.77
C GLU A 105 11.41 38.90 -69.03
N LYS A 106 12.67 38.48 -69.16
CA LYS A 106 13.23 37.35 -68.39
C LYS A 106 13.15 37.59 -66.88
N LEU A 107 13.45 38.82 -66.44
CA LEU A 107 13.37 39.18 -65.02
C LEU A 107 11.93 39.17 -64.51
N GLN A 108 10.97 39.65 -65.29
CA GLN A 108 9.55 39.60 -64.92
C GLN A 108 9.04 38.16 -64.88
N ALA A 109 9.37 37.34 -65.88
CA ALA A 109 9.03 35.92 -65.88
C ALA A 109 9.63 35.19 -64.68
N TRP A 110 10.89 35.48 -64.32
CA TRP A 110 11.53 34.93 -63.13
C TRP A 110 10.84 35.38 -61.84
N LYS A 111 10.46 36.67 -61.72
CA LYS A 111 9.71 37.18 -60.56
C LYS A 111 8.36 36.49 -60.40
N VAL A 112 7.61 36.33 -61.50
CA VAL A 112 6.32 35.62 -61.50
C VAL A 112 6.53 34.16 -61.10
N GLN A 113 7.54 33.48 -61.64
CA GLN A 113 7.85 32.10 -61.28
C GLN A 113 8.24 31.94 -59.80
N GLN A 114 9.02 32.88 -59.25
CA GLN A 114 9.37 32.89 -57.82
C GLN A 114 8.13 33.12 -56.95
N GLU A 115 7.26 34.04 -57.34
CA GLU A 115 6.02 34.30 -56.63
C GLU A 115 5.09 33.07 -56.64
N GLN A 116 4.93 32.42 -57.80
CA GLN A 116 4.17 31.18 -57.92
C GLN A 116 4.73 30.07 -57.02
N LYS A 117 6.05 29.86 -57.04
CA LYS A 117 6.70 28.88 -56.15
C LYS A 117 6.47 29.20 -54.67
N ARG A 118 6.50 30.48 -54.30
CA ARG A 118 6.23 30.90 -52.92
C ARG A 118 4.78 30.60 -52.52
N GLN A 119 3.82 30.91 -53.38
CA GLN A 119 2.40 30.63 -53.16
C GLN A 119 2.12 29.13 -53.10
N GLU A 120 2.73 28.34 -53.97
CA GLU A 120 2.63 26.87 -53.94
C GLU A 120 3.20 26.30 -52.63
N ALA A 121 4.34 26.80 -52.18
CA ALA A 121 4.95 26.39 -50.92
C ALA A 121 4.07 26.78 -49.72
N GLU A 122 3.51 27.99 -49.69
CA GLU A 122 2.58 28.40 -48.64
C GLU A 122 1.32 27.53 -48.62
N ASN A 123 0.69 27.34 -49.79
CA ASN A 123 -0.49 26.48 -49.92
C ASN A 123 -0.19 25.03 -49.52
N ALA A 124 0.99 24.51 -49.82
CA ALA A 124 1.41 23.19 -49.37
C ALA A 124 1.55 23.11 -47.84
N ARG A 125 2.13 24.14 -47.21
CA ARG A 125 2.24 24.22 -45.74
C ARG A 125 0.88 24.31 -45.07
N LEU A 126 -0.02 25.14 -45.58
CA LEU A 126 -1.40 25.26 -45.07
C LEU A 126 -2.15 23.93 -45.18
N LYS A 127 -2.05 23.23 -46.31
CA LYS A 127 -2.63 21.89 -46.47
C LYS A 127 -2.03 20.88 -45.49
N GLU A 128 -0.72 20.91 -45.27
CA GLU A 128 -0.08 20.03 -44.30
C GLU A 128 -0.59 20.30 -42.88
N GLU A 129 -0.68 21.57 -42.47
CA GLU A 129 -1.21 21.98 -41.17
C GLU A 129 -2.67 21.57 -40.98
N GLU A 130 -3.53 21.78 -42.00
CA GLU A 130 -4.92 21.31 -41.96
C GLU A 130 -5.01 19.79 -41.81
N THR A 131 -4.17 19.02 -42.52
CA THR A 131 -4.19 17.55 -42.40
C THR A 131 -3.70 17.09 -41.03
N LYS A 132 -2.71 17.77 -40.45
CA LYS A 132 -2.23 17.51 -39.08
C LYS A 132 -3.31 17.83 -38.06
N ALA A 133 -3.97 18.98 -38.19
CA ALA A 133 -5.07 19.37 -37.31
C ALA A 133 -6.23 18.36 -37.38
N LYS A 134 -6.66 17.97 -38.59
CA LYS A 134 -7.70 16.94 -38.79
C LYS A 134 -7.32 15.58 -38.21
N LYS A 135 -6.04 15.18 -38.30
CA LYS A 135 -5.55 13.93 -37.69
C LYS A 135 -5.58 14.01 -36.17
N HIS A 136 -5.11 15.14 -35.61
CA HIS A 136 -5.13 15.36 -34.17
C HIS A 136 -6.56 15.35 -33.63
N GLU A 137 -7.49 16.06 -34.28
CA GLU A 137 -8.92 16.07 -33.90
C GLU A 137 -9.51 14.66 -33.90
N LYS A 138 -9.32 13.88 -34.98
CA LYS A 138 -9.78 12.48 -35.03
C LYS A 138 -9.19 11.62 -33.93
N GLU A 139 -7.92 11.81 -33.61
CA GLU A 139 -7.26 11.07 -32.53
C GLU A 139 -7.84 11.47 -31.16
N THR A 140 -8.12 12.76 -30.92
CA THR A 140 -8.75 13.20 -29.68
C THR A 140 -10.16 12.64 -29.50
N ILE A 141 -10.94 12.58 -30.57
CA ILE A 141 -12.28 11.96 -30.57
C ILE A 141 -12.15 10.47 -30.23
N ARG A 142 -11.25 9.74 -30.90
CA ARG A 142 -11.01 8.32 -30.64
C ARG A 142 -10.58 8.06 -29.19
N GLN A 143 -9.71 8.90 -28.65
CA GLN A 143 -9.28 8.80 -27.25
C GLN A 143 -10.43 9.06 -26.27
N ALA A 144 -11.32 10.00 -26.59
CA ALA A 144 -12.52 10.27 -25.79
C ALA A 144 -13.49 9.08 -25.83
N GLU A 145 -13.74 8.49 -27.01
CA GLU A 145 -14.58 7.29 -27.17
C GLU A 145 -14.05 6.11 -26.34
N VAL A 146 -12.75 5.82 -26.43
CA VAL A 146 -12.10 4.75 -25.65
C VAL A 146 -12.19 5.05 -24.15
N ARG A 147 -12.02 6.30 -23.74
CA ARG A 147 -12.14 6.70 -22.33
C ARG A 147 -13.55 6.45 -21.80
N GLU A 148 -14.59 6.81 -22.56
CA GLU A 148 -15.98 6.57 -22.20
C GLU A 148 -16.31 5.07 -22.15
N GLU A 149 -15.77 4.27 -23.07
CA GLU A 149 -15.94 2.81 -23.04
C GLU A 149 -15.32 2.18 -21.77
N VAL A 150 -14.10 2.59 -21.43
CA VAL A 150 -13.40 2.13 -20.21
C VAL A 150 -14.18 2.56 -18.97
N ARG A 151 -14.65 3.81 -18.92
CA ARG A 151 -15.47 4.31 -17.81
C ARG A 151 -16.76 3.50 -17.66
N GLY A 152 -17.48 3.27 -18.77
CA GLY A 152 -18.70 2.47 -18.76
C GLY A 152 -18.45 1.03 -18.32
N TYR A 153 -17.33 0.42 -18.72
CA TYR A 153 -16.93 -0.90 -18.24
C TYR A 153 -16.63 -0.91 -16.75
N GLN A 154 -15.91 0.09 -16.23
CA GLN A 154 -15.62 0.22 -14.80
C GLN A 154 -16.91 0.36 -13.97
N GLU A 155 -17.82 1.23 -14.39
CA GLU A 155 -19.12 1.43 -13.73
C GLU A 155 -19.95 0.14 -13.73
N ARG A 156 -20.01 -0.59 -14.86
CA ARG A 156 -20.69 -1.90 -14.91
C ARG A 156 -20.06 -2.91 -13.94
N ARG A 157 -18.73 -3.00 -13.93
CA ARG A 157 -17.99 -3.93 -13.06
C ARG A 157 -18.16 -3.57 -11.58
N GLU A 158 -18.24 -2.30 -11.25
CA GLU A 158 -18.51 -1.86 -9.87
C GLU A 158 -19.94 -2.20 -9.44
N ARG A 159 -20.94 -1.94 -10.28
CA ARG A 159 -22.33 -2.33 -10.01
C ARG A 159 -22.48 -3.83 -9.81
N GLU A 160 -21.80 -4.65 -10.62
CA GLU A 160 -21.79 -6.10 -10.47
C GLU A 160 -21.17 -6.52 -9.12
N ARG A 161 -20.03 -5.93 -8.73
CA ARG A 161 -19.43 -6.20 -7.41
C ARG A 161 -20.35 -5.79 -6.27
N GLN A 162 -20.99 -4.63 -6.37
CA GLN A 162 -21.94 -4.15 -5.36
C GLN A 162 -23.15 -5.09 -5.26
N ALA A 163 -23.69 -5.55 -6.39
CA ALA A 163 -24.79 -6.52 -6.41
C ALA A 163 -24.40 -7.85 -5.76
N VAL A 164 -23.20 -8.38 -6.07
CA VAL A 164 -22.68 -9.60 -5.44
C VAL A 164 -22.48 -9.40 -3.93
N ALA A 165 -21.90 -8.28 -3.51
CA ALA A 165 -21.69 -7.97 -2.10
C ALA A 165 -23.01 -7.83 -1.32
N GLU A 166 -24.02 -7.17 -1.89
CA GLU A 166 -25.36 -7.08 -1.30
C GLU A 166 -26.03 -8.46 -1.23
N GLN A 167 -25.89 -9.29 -2.28
CA GLN A 167 -26.42 -10.65 -2.26
C GLN A 167 -25.76 -11.51 -1.18
N GLU A 168 -24.44 -11.41 -1.01
CA GLU A 168 -23.72 -12.09 0.06
C GLU A 168 -24.17 -11.60 1.44
N ARG A 169 -24.35 -10.28 1.61
CA ARG A 169 -24.86 -9.69 2.86
C ARG A 169 -26.24 -10.21 3.21
N LEU A 170 -27.14 -10.27 2.23
CA LEU A 170 -28.49 -10.82 2.41
C LEU A 170 -28.46 -12.31 2.77
N ARG A 171 -27.57 -13.09 2.13
CA ARG A 171 -27.38 -14.52 2.48
C ARG A 171 -26.86 -14.70 3.90
N ARG A 172 -25.90 -13.89 4.35
CA ARG A 172 -25.39 -13.93 5.73
C ARG A 172 -26.50 -13.60 6.72
N LEU A 173 -27.26 -12.53 6.49
CA LEU A 173 -28.37 -12.15 7.35
C LEU A 173 -29.47 -13.23 7.40
N ALA A 174 -29.77 -13.87 6.26
CA ALA A 174 -30.71 -14.98 6.22
C ALA A 174 -30.18 -16.18 7.04
N GLY A 175 -28.91 -16.55 6.88
CA GLY A 175 -28.28 -17.61 7.66
C GLY A 175 -28.26 -17.32 9.16
N GLU A 176 -27.95 -16.09 9.59
CA GLU A 176 -28.04 -15.68 10.99
C GLU A 176 -29.46 -15.79 11.55
N ARG A 177 -30.47 -15.39 10.77
CA ARG A 177 -31.88 -15.54 11.17
C ARG A 177 -32.29 -17.01 11.30
N GLU A 178 -31.85 -17.87 10.38
CA GLU A 178 -32.10 -19.31 10.45
C GLU A 178 -31.45 -19.93 11.69
N LEU A 179 -30.19 -19.60 11.98
CA LEU A 179 -29.49 -20.03 13.20
C LEU A 179 -30.20 -19.54 14.46
N GLN A 180 -30.66 -18.29 14.49
CA GLN A 180 -31.44 -17.76 15.62
C GLN A 180 -32.78 -18.51 15.80
N LEU A 181 -33.47 -18.86 14.71
CA LEU A 181 -34.70 -19.64 14.78
C LEU A 181 -34.44 -21.06 15.29
N GLN A 182 -33.35 -21.70 14.85
CA GLN A 182 -32.94 -23.02 15.35
C GLN A 182 -32.61 -22.97 16.84
N ALA A 183 -31.80 -22.00 17.27
CA ALA A 183 -31.46 -21.81 18.68
C ALA A 183 -32.70 -21.55 19.55
N LYS A 184 -33.67 -20.76 19.07
CA LYS A 184 -34.95 -20.56 19.78
C LYS A 184 -35.73 -21.87 19.94
N ARG A 185 -35.83 -22.67 18.87
CA ARG A 185 -36.49 -23.99 18.92
C ARG A 185 -35.80 -24.94 19.89
N GLU A 186 -34.48 -24.96 19.91
CA GLU A 186 -33.70 -25.77 20.85
C GLU A 186 -33.96 -25.33 22.30
N ILE A 187 -33.93 -24.03 22.59
CA ILE A 187 -34.24 -23.48 23.91
C ILE A 187 -35.67 -23.87 24.34
N GLU A 188 -36.64 -23.80 23.44
CA GLU A 188 -38.02 -24.23 23.73
C GLU A 188 -38.09 -25.72 24.09
N GLN A 189 -37.40 -26.58 23.35
CA GLN A 189 -37.34 -28.01 23.66
C GLN A 189 -36.66 -28.30 25.01
N PHE A 190 -35.59 -27.58 25.34
CA PHE A 190 -34.93 -27.69 26.65
C PHE A 190 -35.88 -27.27 27.76
N ARG A 191 -36.57 -26.13 27.61
CA ARG A 191 -37.58 -25.67 28.59
C ARG A 191 -38.70 -26.67 28.78
N GLU A 192 -39.19 -27.28 27.71
CA GLU A 192 -40.24 -28.30 27.79
C GLU A 192 -39.76 -29.53 28.57
N ARG A 193 -38.55 -30.02 28.27
CA ARG A 193 -37.91 -31.13 29.00
C ARG A 193 -37.75 -30.82 30.48
N ASP A 194 -37.17 -29.67 30.81
CA ASP A 194 -36.98 -29.22 32.19
C ASP A 194 -38.31 -29.13 32.95
N MET A 195 -39.34 -28.57 32.32
CA MET A 195 -40.68 -28.50 32.90
C MET A 195 -41.28 -29.89 33.18
N ARG A 196 -41.03 -30.84 32.29
CA ARG A 196 -41.46 -32.23 32.45
C ARG A 196 -40.76 -32.91 33.62
N GLU A 197 -39.43 -32.78 33.70
CA GLU A 197 -38.63 -33.33 34.81
C GLU A 197 -39.04 -32.73 36.16
N VAL A 198 -39.28 -31.41 36.22
CA VAL A 198 -39.76 -30.74 37.43
C VAL A 198 -41.15 -31.25 37.82
N ALA A 199 -42.05 -31.47 36.86
CA ALA A 199 -43.38 -32.02 37.13
C ALA A 199 -43.31 -33.44 37.68
N GLU A 200 -42.50 -34.31 37.06
CA GLU A 200 -42.29 -35.69 37.52
C GLU A 200 -41.66 -35.74 38.91
N ARG A 201 -40.69 -34.86 39.19
CA ARG A 201 -40.08 -34.75 40.52
C ARG A 201 -41.11 -34.36 41.57
N LYS A 202 -41.94 -33.35 41.30
CA LYS A 202 -43.03 -32.93 42.20
C LYS A 202 -44.00 -34.06 42.47
N GLU A 203 -44.37 -34.82 41.44
CA GLU A 203 -45.28 -35.96 41.60
C GLU A 203 -44.65 -37.08 42.43
N ARG A 204 -43.38 -37.40 42.19
CA ARG A 204 -42.62 -38.35 43.02
C ARG A 204 -42.54 -37.89 44.48
N ASP A 205 -42.32 -36.61 44.72
CA ASP A 205 -42.26 -36.07 46.07
C ASP A 205 -43.62 -36.12 46.77
N ARG A 206 -44.73 -35.81 46.06
CA ARG A 206 -46.10 -36.01 46.57
C ARG A 206 -46.40 -37.47 46.91
N GLN A 207 -45.99 -38.41 46.06
CA GLN A 207 -46.18 -39.85 46.33
C GLN A 207 -45.39 -40.29 47.57
N LYS A 208 -44.15 -39.81 47.73
CA LYS A 208 -43.35 -40.07 48.94
C LYS A 208 -44.01 -39.47 50.18
N GLU A 209 -44.56 -38.25 50.09
CA GLU A 209 -45.29 -37.61 51.19
C GLU A 209 -46.57 -38.39 51.54
N ALA A 210 -47.36 -38.78 50.55
CA ALA A 210 -48.56 -39.60 50.73
C ALA A 210 -48.22 -40.95 51.37
N ALA A 211 -47.19 -41.64 50.91
CA ALA A 211 -46.71 -42.90 51.49
C ALA A 211 -46.23 -42.70 52.94
N LYS A 212 -45.52 -41.60 53.25
CA LYS A 212 -45.15 -41.25 54.63
C LYS A 212 -46.38 -40.99 55.49
N MET A 213 -47.41 -40.33 54.96
CA MET A 213 -48.66 -40.07 55.68
C MET A 213 -49.43 -41.37 55.93
N GLU A 214 -49.52 -42.27 54.95
CA GLU A 214 -50.12 -43.58 55.12
C GLU A 214 -49.37 -44.44 56.16
N GLN A 215 -48.04 -44.46 56.09
CA GLN A 215 -47.20 -45.13 57.09
C GLN A 215 -47.45 -44.55 58.49
N LYS A 216 -47.52 -43.22 58.64
CA LYS A 216 -47.86 -42.57 59.91
C LYS A 216 -49.23 -43.00 60.41
N MET A 217 -50.26 -42.96 59.56
CA MET A 217 -51.62 -43.40 59.92
C MET A 217 -51.65 -44.88 60.36
N ARG A 218 -50.92 -45.75 59.65
CA ARG A 218 -50.80 -47.17 60.02
C ARG A 218 -50.08 -47.35 61.35
N LEU A 219 -49.00 -46.61 61.59
CA LEU A 219 -48.28 -46.61 62.85
C LEU A 219 -49.16 -46.10 63.99
N ASP A 220 -49.93 -45.03 63.79
CA ASP A 220 -50.79 -44.46 64.81
C ASP A 220 -51.97 -45.39 65.13
N LYS A 221 -52.59 -46.04 64.12
CA LYS A 221 -53.57 -47.10 64.35
C LYS A 221 -52.99 -48.29 65.13
N LEU A 222 -51.76 -48.70 64.82
CA LEU A 222 -51.09 -49.78 65.56
C LEU A 222 -50.77 -49.34 67.00
N LYS A 223 -50.31 -48.09 67.20
CA LYS A 223 -50.12 -47.53 68.54
C LYS A 223 -51.43 -47.53 69.30
N GLU A 224 -52.55 -47.09 68.73
CA GLU A 224 -53.87 -47.13 69.35
C GLU A 224 -54.28 -48.54 69.79
N GLN A 225 -54.05 -49.56 68.95
CA GLN A 225 -54.28 -50.97 69.31
C GLN A 225 -53.36 -51.47 70.44
N VAL A 226 -52.10 -51.02 70.44
CA VAL A 226 -51.08 -51.41 71.42
C VAL A 226 -51.12 -50.54 72.69
N VAL A 227 -51.88 -49.43 72.71
CA VAL A 227 -52.19 -48.69 73.94
C VAL A 227 -53.11 -49.56 74.79
N VAL A 228 -52.51 -50.54 75.46
CA VAL A 228 -53.15 -51.26 76.54
C VAL A 228 -53.38 -50.23 77.63
N ARG A 229 -54.63 -49.76 77.75
CA ARG A 229 -55.07 -48.88 78.85
C ARG A 229 -55.13 -49.69 80.14
N VAL A 230 -53.97 -50.11 80.62
CA VAL A 230 -53.82 -50.60 81.98
C VAL A 230 -53.66 -49.36 82.84
N ALA A 231 -54.56 -49.18 83.81
CA ALA A 231 -54.31 -48.24 84.89
C ALA A 231 -52.92 -48.55 85.46
N ARG A 232 -52.06 -47.54 85.59
CA ARG A 232 -50.72 -47.74 86.12
C ARG A 232 -50.87 -48.16 87.59
N ASP A 233 -50.88 -49.46 87.82
CA ASP A 233 -51.04 -50.09 89.13
C ASP A 233 -49.64 -50.30 89.73
N PRO A 234 -49.21 -49.44 90.68
CA PRO A 234 -47.90 -49.56 91.30
C PRO A 234 -47.77 -50.84 92.16
N GLU A 235 -48.88 -51.42 92.64
CA GLU A 235 -48.84 -52.65 93.44
C GLU A 235 -48.65 -53.91 92.59
N ARG A 236 -48.99 -53.87 91.30
CA ARG A 236 -48.83 -55.00 90.38
C ARG A 236 -47.40 -55.53 90.32
N VAL A 237 -46.40 -54.65 90.48
CA VAL A 237 -44.98 -55.02 90.51
C VAL A 237 -44.63 -55.79 91.79
N LEU A 238 -45.31 -55.49 92.90
CA LEU A 238 -45.10 -56.13 94.21
C LEU A 238 -45.88 -57.44 94.36
N ARG A 239 -46.86 -57.71 93.49
CA ARG A 239 -47.62 -58.96 93.52
C ARG A 239 -46.79 -60.10 92.89
N PRO A 240 -46.69 -61.26 93.54
CA PRO A 240 -46.03 -62.40 92.95
C PRO A 240 -46.75 -62.86 91.68
N THR A 241 -45.99 -63.17 90.63
CA THR A 241 -46.55 -63.65 89.35
C THR A 241 -47.31 -64.97 89.55
N SER A 242 -48.28 -65.25 88.70
CA SER A 242 -49.06 -66.52 88.74
C SER A 242 -48.16 -67.74 88.79
N GLY A 243 -47.08 -67.77 88.00
CA GLY A 243 -46.08 -68.83 88.04
C GLY A 243 -45.29 -68.90 89.36
N TRP A 244 -45.09 -67.79 90.07
CA TRP A 244 -44.51 -67.78 91.42
C TRP A 244 -45.48 -68.33 92.47
N GLN A 245 -46.77 -68.00 92.37
CA GLN A 245 -47.80 -68.52 93.26
C GLN A 245 -47.96 -70.04 93.13
N GLU A 246 -47.94 -70.59 91.92
CA GLU A 246 -47.98 -72.04 91.68
C GLU A 246 -46.77 -72.77 92.26
N ARG A 247 -45.55 -72.19 92.15
CA ARG A 247 -44.36 -72.73 92.83
C ARG A 247 -44.49 -72.69 94.35
N ARG A 248 -45.10 -71.64 94.92
CA ARG A 248 -45.34 -71.55 96.36
C ARG A 248 -46.32 -72.63 96.84
N LYS A 249 -47.39 -72.87 96.09
CA LYS A 249 -48.33 -73.97 96.35
C LYS A 249 -47.68 -75.34 96.21
N ALA A 250 -46.78 -75.52 95.24
CA ALA A 250 -45.99 -76.75 95.11
C ALA A 250 -45.06 -76.95 96.31
N MET A 251 -44.38 -75.90 96.78
CA MET A 251 -43.52 -75.95 97.97
C MET A 251 -44.31 -76.07 99.29
N GLU A 252 -45.55 -75.60 99.34
CA GLU A 252 -46.46 -75.81 100.49
C GLU A 252 -47.04 -77.24 100.47
N ARG A 253 -47.36 -77.81 99.30
CA ARG A 253 -47.73 -79.24 99.16
C ARG A 253 -46.58 -80.19 99.50
N GLU A 254 -45.35 -79.86 99.09
CA GLU A 254 -44.15 -80.62 99.48
C GLU A 254 -43.79 -80.45 100.97
N LYS A 255 -44.38 -79.47 101.68
CA LYS A 255 -44.23 -79.29 103.14
C LYS A 255 -45.30 -80.00 103.97
N GLU A 256 -46.48 -80.28 103.42
CA GLU A 256 -47.60 -80.93 104.12
C GLU A 256 -47.49 -82.48 104.12
N GLU A 257 -46.65 -83.06 103.27
CA GLU A 257 -46.40 -84.51 103.22
C GLU A 257 -44.94 -84.86 103.60
N GLY A 258 -44.64 -84.91 104.90
CA GLY A 258 -43.48 -85.64 105.47
C GLY A 258 -42.13 -84.90 105.47
N GLY A 259 -41.84 -84.15 106.53
CA GLY A 259 -40.67 -83.25 106.60
C GLY A 259 -39.29 -83.92 106.61
N GLY A 260 -38.44 -83.51 105.67
CA GLY A 260 -36.99 -83.70 105.75
C GLY A 260 -36.29 -83.98 104.41
N GLY A 261 -35.33 -83.13 104.06
CA GLY A 261 -34.09 -83.57 103.42
C GLY A 261 -33.95 -83.45 101.90
N GLY A 262 -32.98 -82.61 101.50
CA GLY A 262 -31.96 -83.05 100.54
C GLY A 262 -32.08 -82.62 99.08
N GLY A 263 -31.02 -81.94 98.62
CA GLY A 263 -30.41 -82.28 97.34
C GLY A 263 -30.28 -81.14 96.33
N GLY A 264 -29.13 -81.10 95.64
CA GLY A 264 -28.76 -80.12 94.60
C GLY A 264 -29.71 -80.11 93.41
N VAL A 265 -29.57 -79.25 92.40
CA VAL A 265 -28.52 -79.18 91.37
C VAL A 265 -28.85 -77.90 90.57
N GLY A 266 -27.96 -76.94 90.32
CA GLY A 266 -26.93 -76.98 89.28
C GLY A 266 -27.48 -76.77 87.85
N VAL A 267 -27.73 -75.54 87.39
CA VAL A 267 -27.82 -75.15 85.96
C VAL A 267 -27.56 -73.63 85.92
N GLY A 268 -26.55 -73.05 85.28
CA GLY A 268 -25.94 -73.33 83.98
C GLY A 268 -25.82 -71.94 83.32
N ALA A 269 -24.60 -71.42 83.21
CA ALA A 269 -24.34 -70.13 82.59
C ALA A 269 -24.79 -70.13 81.12
N ARG A 270 -25.55 -69.10 80.71
CA ARG A 270 -25.72 -68.77 79.30
C ARG A 270 -25.16 -67.37 79.07
N GLU A 271 -24.05 -67.35 78.33
CA GLU A 271 -23.42 -66.13 77.84
C GLU A 271 -24.42 -65.34 76.98
N LEU A 272 -24.52 -64.03 77.25
CA LEU A 272 -25.31 -63.12 76.44
C LEU A 272 -24.51 -62.73 75.19
N PRO A 273 -25.06 -62.87 73.98
CA PRO A 273 -24.37 -62.42 72.77
C PRO A 273 -24.22 -60.90 72.79
N ARG A 274 -22.98 -60.42 72.65
CA ARG A 274 -22.67 -58.99 72.53
C ARG A 274 -23.25 -58.44 71.23
N ARG A 275 -24.07 -57.40 71.36
CA ARG A 275 -24.66 -56.64 70.24
C ARG A 275 -23.55 -55.83 69.54
N ALA A 276 -23.24 -56.19 68.30
CA ALA A 276 -22.35 -55.39 67.45
C ALA A 276 -23.04 -54.06 67.06
N TYR A 277 -22.33 -52.95 67.27
CA TYR A 277 -22.76 -51.61 66.89
C TYR A 277 -22.12 -51.28 65.53
N LEU A 278 -22.93 -51.08 64.49
CA LEU A 278 -22.44 -50.54 63.22
C LEU A 278 -22.58 -49.00 63.24
N PRO A 279 -21.52 -48.25 62.89
CA PRO A 279 -21.54 -46.80 62.89
C PRO A 279 -22.37 -46.26 61.72
N GLY A 280 -23.18 -45.24 61.99
CA GLY A 280 -24.05 -44.59 61.00
C GLY A 280 -23.26 -43.77 59.98
N ASP A 281 -23.75 -43.81 58.74
CA ASP A 281 -23.36 -42.93 57.65
C ASP A 281 -23.64 -41.47 58.01
N LYS A 282 -22.61 -40.65 57.82
CA LYS A 282 -22.66 -39.19 57.91
C LYS A 282 -23.17 -38.66 56.58
N ASP A 283 -24.15 -37.76 56.67
CA ASP A 283 -24.34 -36.67 55.69
C ASP A 283 -23.99 -35.35 56.39
#